data_AF-X7F6C2-F1
#
_entry.id   AF-X7F6C2-F1
#
_cell.length_a   1.000
_cell.length_b   1.000
_cell.length_c   1.000
_cell.angle_alpha   90.00
_cell.angle_beta   90.00
_cell.angle_gamma   90.00
#
_symmetry.space_group_name_H-M   'P 1'
#
loop_
_entity.id
_entity.type
_entity.pdbx_description
1 polymer ?
#
loop_
_entity_poly.entity_id
_entity_poly.type
_entity_poly.pdbx_seq_one_letter_code
_entity_poly.pdbx_strand_id
1 'polypeptide(L)'
;MAQHTKPNDADAGLPHPLDHESRALLVRCLAPILSAASDWAGLSARLAAKGYRLHFRAGRLVIVDTMSEQPVCTGADIGVPMQTLVGRLGRPVIRAGRDGTSGSLA
;
A
#
# COMPACT_ATOMS: atom_id res chain seq x y z
N MET A 1 -20.44 6.17 -18.22
CA MET A 1 -19.66 5.17 -18.96
C MET A 1 -18.46 4.79 -18.09
N ALA A 2 -18.55 3.68 -17.36
CA ALA A 2 -17.46 3.21 -16.52
C ALA A 2 -16.39 2.62 -17.45
N GLN A 3 -15.26 3.30 -17.55
CA GLN A 3 -14.14 2.89 -18.37
C GLN A 3 -13.60 1.58 -17.81
N HIS A 4 -13.90 0.47 -18.49
CA HIS A 4 -13.28 -0.83 -18.23
C HIS A 4 -11.84 -0.76 -18.76
N THR A 5 -10.95 -0.20 -17.94
CA THR A 5 -9.51 -0.30 -18.17
C THR A 5 -9.16 -1.78 -18.11
N LYS A 6 -8.76 -2.35 -19.24
CA LYS A 6 -8.15 -3.69 -19.28
C LYS A 6 -7.04 -3.74 -18.23
N PRO A 7 -7.02 -4.72 -17.31
CA PRO A 7 -5.90 -4.87 -16.41
C PRO A 7 -4.66 -5.12 -17.28
N ASN A 8 -3.73 -4.17 -17.24
CA ASN A 8 -2.41 -4.36 -17.84
C ASN A 8 -1.74 -5.48 -17.05
N ASP A 9 -1.04 -6.44 -17.67
CA ASP A 9 -0.34 -7.52 -16.94
C ASP A 9 0.66 -6.98 -15.90
N ALA A 10 1.13 -5.73 -16.09
CA ALA A 10 1.96 -5.01 -15.11
C ALA A 10 1.21 -4.57 -13.83
N ASP A 11 -0.12 -4.63 -13.82
CA ASP A 11 -1.00 -4.28 -12.70
C ASP A 11 -1.45 -5.51 -11.90
N ALA A 12 -0.95 -6.70 -12.27
CA ALA A 12 -1.28 -7.95 -11.58
C ALA A 12 -0.96 -7.83 -10.07
N GLY A 13 -2.01 -7.90 -9.26
CA GLY A 13 -1.93 -7.82 -7.79
C GLY A 13 -2.04 -6.41 -7.22
N LEU A 14 -2.40 -5.39 -7.99
CA LEU A 14 -2.78 -4.09 -7.44
C LEU A 14 -4.26 -4.07 -7.00
N PRO A 15 -4.61 -3.23 -6.02
CA PRO A 15 -5.99 -3.12 -5.55
C PRO A 15 -6.88 -2.59 -6.67
N HIS A 16 -8.13 -3.06 -6.69
CA HIS A 16 -9.15 -2.47 -7.55
C HIS A 16 -9.38 -0.99 -7.16
N PRO A 17 -9.74 -0.14 -8.13
CA PRO A 17 -10.05 1.25 -7.84
C PRO A 17 -11.20 1.34 -6.82
N LEU A 18 -10.95 2.08 -5.75
CA LEU A 18 -11.92 2.30 -4.67
C LEU A 18 -13.01 3.27 -5.12
N ASP A 19 -14.24 3.02 -4.67
CA ASP A 19 -15.27 4.04 -4.71
C ASP A 19 -14.92 5.21 -3.76
N HIS A 20 -15.58 6.35 -3.96
CA HIS A 20 -15.27 7.57 -3.23
C HIS A 20 -15.49 7.45 -1.73
N GLU A 21 -16.49 6.68 -1.28
CA GLU A 21 -16.85 6.52 0.12
C GLU A 21 -15.81 5.65 0.84
N SER A 22 -15.53 4.46 0.28
CA SER A 22 -14.48 3.56 0.78
C SER A 22 -13.13 4.24 0.83
N ARG A 23 -12.78 5.01 -0.20
CA ARG A 23 -11.53 5.79 -0.23
C ARG A 23 -11.49 6.84 0.88
N ALA A 24 -12.56 7.59 1.10
CA ALA A 24 -12.60 8.62 2.14
C ALA A 24 -12.41 8.01 3.54
N LEU A 25 -13.01 6.85 3.80
CA LEU A 25 -12.83 6.10 5.04
C LEU A 25 -11.37 5.65 5.22
N LEU A 26 -10.79 5.04 4.18
CA LEU A 26 -9.40 4.59 4.21
C LEU A 26 -8.41 5.75 4.38
N VAL A 27 -8.61 6.87 3.68
CA VAL A 27 -7.82 8.09 3.88
C VAL A 27 -7.86 8.52 5.34
N ARG A 28 -9.07 8.63 5.92
CA ARG A 28 -9.24 9.08 7.31
C ARG A 28 -8.56 8.15 8.32
N CYS A 29 -8.57 6.84 8.07
CA CYS A 29 -7.99 5.85 8.98
C CYS A 29 -6.49 5.62 8.80
N LEU A 30 -6.02 5.56 7.54
CA LEU A 30 -4.66 5.12 7.21
C LEU A 30 -3.69 6.29 6.99
N ALA A 31 -4.13 7.40 6.37
CA ALA A 31 -3.26 8.56 6.14
C ALA A 31 -2.58 9.09 7.42
N PRO A 32 -3.23 9.19 8.60
CA PRO A 32 -2.54 9.61 9.81
C PRO A 32 -1.48 8.60 10.29
N ILE A 33 -1.66 7.30 10.04
CA ILE A 33 -0.68 6.26 10.38
C ILE A 33 0.57 6.42 9.50
N LEU A 34 0.37 6.58 8.19
CA LEU A 34 1.45 6.80 7.23
C LEU A 34 2.17 8.12 7.49
N SER A 35 1.42 9.17 7.82
CA SER A 35 1.99 10.50 8.09
C SER A 35 2.80 10.51 9.38
N ALA A 36 2.30 9.89 10.45
CA ALA A 36 2.97 9.91 11.75
C ALA A 36 4.09 8.86 11.92
N ALA A 37 4.39 8.05 10.90
CA ALA A 37 5.50 7.10 10.97
C ALA A 37 6.85 7.83 10.92
N SER A 38 7.82 7.36 11.71
CA SER A 38 9.20 7.87 11.74
C SER A 38 10.19 6.93 11.06
N ASP A 39 9.81 5.67 10.90
CA ASP A 39 10.58 4.63 10.24
C ASP A 39 9.65 3.55 9.65
N TRP A 40 10.19 2.71 8.76
CA TRP A 40 9.43 1.68 8.05
C TRP A 40 8.91 0.55 8.97
N ALA A 41 9.67 0.19 10.01
CA ALA A 41 9.27 -0.86 10.94
C ALA A 41 8.09 -0.39 11.80
N GLY A 42 8.15 0.84 12.32
CA GLY A 42 7.07 1.49 13.04
C GLY A 42 5.82 1.68 12.19
N LEU A 43 5.96 2.04 10.91
CA LEU A 43 4.84 2.08 9.96
C LEU A 43 4.17 0.69 9.84
N SER A 44 4.97 -0.35 9.60
CA SER A 44 4.48 -1.72 9.46
C SER A 44 3.78 -2.22 10.72
N ALA A 45 4.35 -1.96 11.91
CA ALA A 45 3.77 -2.36 13.19
C ALA A 45 2.42 -1.69 13.45
N ARG A 46 2.30 -0.39 13.14
CA ARG A 46 1.04 0.36 13.33
C ARG A 46 -0.04 -0.07 12.35
N LEU A 47 0.33 -0.44 11.11
CA LEU A 47 -0.60 -1.06 10.16
C LEU A 47 -1.03 -2.45 10.63
N ALA A 48 -0.09 -3.27 11.12
CA ALA A 48 -0.39 -4.61 11.62
C ALA A 48 -1.36 -4.59 12.80
N ALA A 49 -1.21 -3.62 13.72
CA ALA A 49 -2.14 -3.41 14.83
C ALA A 49 -3.58 -3.06 14.39
N LYS A 50 -3.76 -2.63 13.13
CA LYS A 50 -5.06 -2.35 12.51
C LYS A 50 -5.55 -3.48 11.60
N GLY A 51 -4.83 -4.60 11.52
CA GLY A 51 -5.15 -5.70 10.62
C GLY A 51 -4.66 -5.50 9.19
N TYR A 52 -3.71 -4.60 8.95
CA TYR A 52 -3.14 -4.36 7.62
C TYR A 52 -1.66 -4.74 7.56
N ARG A 53 -1.20 -5.16 6.39
CA ARG A 53 0.22 -5.42 6.11
C ARG A 53 0.72 -4.52 4.99
N LEU A 54 1.97 -4.10 5.11
CA LEU A 54 2.66 -3.37 4.05
C LEU A 54 3.29 -4.35 3.05
N HIS A 55 2.99 -4.16 1.77
CA HIS A 55 3.62 -4.88 0.66
C HIS A 55 4.12 -3.89 -0.39
N PHE A 56 5.07 -4.36 -1.21
CA PHE A 56 5.53 -3.65 -2.40
C PHE A 56 5.15 -4.49 -3.62
N ARG A 57 4.54 -3.88 -4.63
CA ARG A 57 4.21 -4.53 -5.91
C ARG A 57 4.43 -3.57 -7.06
N ALA A 58 5.17 -3.99 -8.08
CA ALA A 58 5.50 -3.17 -9.25
C ALA A 58 6.03 -1.76 -8.88
N GLY A 59 6.86 -1.66 -7.84
CA GLY A 59 7.41 -0.39 -7.34
C GLY A 59 6.42 0.52 -6.61
N ARG A 60 5.22 0.02 -6.29
CA ARG A 60 4.20 0.74 -5.51
C ARG A 60 4.10 0.16 -4.11
N LEU A 61 3.78 1.04 -3.16
CA LEU A 61 3.42 0.66 -1.80
C LEU A 61 1.94 0.27 -1.77
N VAL A 62 1.68 -0.97 -1.38
CA VAL A 62 0.36 -1.60 -1.33
C VAL A 62 0.03 -1.96 0.12
N ILE A 63 -1.16 -1.59 0.55
CA ILE A 63 -1.72 -1.97 1.84
C ILE A 63 -2.63 -3.17 1.60
N VAL A 64 -2.33 -4.27 2.29
CA VAL A 64 -3.04 -5.55 2.18
C VAL A 64 -3.80 -5.79 3.47
N ASP A 65 -5.07 -6.18 3.36
CA ASP A 65 -5.84 -6.64 4.51
C ASP A 65 -5.33 -8.02 4.95
N THR A 66 -5.01 -8.17 6.23
CA THR A 66 -4.47 -9.43 6.74
C THR A 66 -5.51 -10.53 6.88
N MET A 67 -6.80 -10.19 6.95
CA MET A 67 -7.88 -11.17 7.09
C MET A 67 -8.24 -11.81 5.76
N SER A 68 -8.38 -10.99 4.72
CA SER A 68 -8.78 -11.39 3.38
C SER A 68 -7.58 -11.69 2.47
N GLU A 69 -6.38 -11.29 2.89
CA GLU A 69 -5.12 -11.33 2.10
C GLU A 69 -5.19 -10.55 0.77
N GLN A 70 -6.19 -9.67 0.63
CA GLN A 70 -6.43 -8.89 -0.57
C GLN A 70 -5.78 -7.51 -0.50
N PRO A 71 -5.25 -6.99 -1.63
CA PRO A 71 -4.81 -5.61 -1.70
C PRO A 71 -6.02 -4.67 -1.56
N VAL A 72 -5.95 -3.74 -0.61
CA VAL A 72 -7.03 -2.80 -0.29
C VAL A 72 -6.83 -1.48 -1.02
N CYS A 73 -5.63 -0.91 -0.91
CA CYS A 73 -5.30 0.38 -1.51
C CYS A 73 -3.79 0.54 -1.67
N THR A 74 -3.38 1.49 -2.50
CA THR A 74 -1.99 1.96 -2.54
C THR A 74 -1.82 3.20 -1.67
N GLY A 75 -0.58 3.52 -1.30
CA GLY A 75 -0.29 4.78 -0.62
C GLY A 75 -0.74 6.01 -1.44
N ALA A 76 -0.69 5.92 -2.78
CA ALA A 76 -1.14 7.00 -3.65
C ALA A 76 -2.66 7.20 -3.59
N ASP A 77 -3.45 6.13 -3.46
CA ASP A 77 -4.92 6.22 -3.33
C ASP A 77 -5.36 7.00 -2.09
N ILE A 78 -4.54 7.00 -1.04
CA ILE A 78 -4.79 7.69 0.22
C ILE A 78 -3.98 8.97 0.41
N GLY A 79 -3.36 9.48 -0.67
CA GLY A 79 -2.65 10.77 -0.68
C GLY A 79 -1.25 10.75 -0.06
N VAL A 80 -0.70 9.57 0.26
CA VAL A 80 0.66 9.41 0.80
C VAL A 80 1.44 8.43 -0.07
N PRO A 81 1.90 8.86 -1.26
CA PRO A 81 2.59 7.98 -2.20
C PRO A 81 3.93 7.50 -1.62
N MET A 82 4.41 6.36 -2.11
CA MET A 82 5.67 5.75 -1.65
C MET A 82 6.85 6.73 -1.70
N GLN A 83 6.95 7.57 -2.74
CA GLN A 83 8.02 8.55 -2.87
C GLN A 83 8.06 9.54 -1.69
N THR A 84 6.90 9.97 -1.19
CA THR A 84 6.80 10.84 -0.01
C THR A 84 7.31 10.15 1.24
N LEU A 85 6.98 8.86 1.42
CA LEU A 85 7.48 8.07 2.54
C LEU A 85 8.99 7.83 2.43
N VAL A 86 9.51 7.52 1.23
CA VAL A 86 10.95 7.34 1.02
C VAL A 86 11.74 8.62 1.30
N GLY A 87 11.21 9.78 0.89
CA GLY A 87 11.84 11.07 1.18
C GLY A 87 11.92 11.40 2.67
N ARG A 88 11.04 10.82 3.51
CA ARG A 88 10.97 11.08 4.95
C ARG A 88 11.63 9.99 5.79
N LEU A 89 11.39 8.73 5.46
CA LEU A 89 11.80 7.54 6.22
C LEU A 89 13.09 6.91 5.66
N GLY A 90 13.58 7.39 4.52
CA GLY A 90 14.67 6.76 3.76
C GLY A 90 14.20 5.58 2.91
N ARG A 91 15.14 4.87 2.28
CA ARG A 91 14.83 3.72 1.42
C ARG A 91 14.45 2.49 2.29
N PRO A 92 13.31 1.82 2.03
CA PRO A 92 12.97 0.60 2.73
C PRO A 92 13.93 -0.53 2.32
N VAL A 93 14.25 -1.40 3.27
CA VAL A 93 14.90 -2.68 2.96
C VAL A 93 13.79 -3.65 2.57
N ILE A 94 13.82 -4.08 1.31
CA ILE A 94 12.77 -4.93 0.73
C ILE A 94 13.35 -6.32 0.50
N ARG A 95 12.67 -7.33 1.01
CA ARG A 95 12.86 -8.72 0.60
C ARG A 95 12.02 -8.99 -0.63
N ALA A 96 12.68 -9.24 -1.76
CA ALA A 96 12.01 -9.55 -3.02
C ALA A 96 11.21 -10.87 -2.90
N GLY A 97 10.00 -10.85 -3.45
CA GLY A 97 9.17 -12.03 -3.66
C GLY A 97 9.72 -12.92 -4.77
N ARG A 98 9.30 -14.18 -4.80
CA ARG A 98 9.74 -15.15 -5.82
C ARG A 98 9.28 -14.80 -7.23
N ASP A 99 8.22 -14.02 -7.32
CA ASP A 99 7.61 -13.51 -8.54
C ASP A 99 8.41 -12.34 -9.17
N GLY A 100 9.39 -11.79 -8.48
CA GLY A 100 10.27 -10.72 -8.99
C GLY A 100 9.59 -9.35 -9.13
N THR A 101 8.27 -9.26 -8.93
CA THR A 101 7.48 -8.03 -9.02
C THR A 101 6.90 -7.59 -7.67
N SER A 102 6.82 -8.51 -6.70
CA SER A 102 6.43 -8.22 -5.31
C SER A 102 7.62 -8.19 -4.35
N GLY A 103 7.41 -7.60 -3.18
CA GLY A 103 8.31 -7.67 -2.05
C GLY A 103 7.63 -7.30 -0.73
N SER A 104 8.28 -7.63 0.38
CA SER A 104 7.86 -7.23 1.73
C SER A 104 9.01 -6.49 2.42
N LEU A 105 8.72 -5.76 3.49
CA LEU A 105 9.79 -5.27 4.37
C LEU A 105 10.60 -6.46 4.90
N ALA A 106 11.92 -6.28 4.96
CA ALA A 106 12.87 -7.29 5.46
C ALA A 106 12.99 -7.29 6.99
#